data_AF-A0A3D0TG39-F1
#
_entry.id   AF-A0A3D0TG39-F1
#
_cell.length_a   1.000
_cell.length_b   1.000
_cell.length_c   1.000
_cell.angle_alpha   90.00
_cell.angle_beta   90.00
_cell.angle_gamma   90.00
#
_symmetry.space_group_name_H-M   'P 1'
#
loop_
_entity.id
_entity.type
_entity.pdbx_description
1 polymer ?
#
loop_
_entity_poly.entity_id
_entity_poly.type
_entity_poly.pdbx_seq_one_letter_code
_entity_poly.pdbx_strand_id
1 'polypeptide(L)'
;AQMTQIIPTESWESFDETVQQISNIDWAVFTSRNGVTHCLSRLNDLEVSAQQLFSSIKTACVGQATASVLTDNGITPELVPEHFQSEGLIDAFKQHDLFEKRCWLIQAESPRKILRDSLQKMGAQI
;
A
#
# COMPACT_ATOMS: atom_id res chain seq x y z
N ALA A 1 16.15 -17.61 -19.27
CA ALA A 1 15.43 -16.53 -18.56
C ALA A 1 15.70 -16.70 -17.07
N GLN A 2 16.22 -15.68 -16.38
CA GLN A 2 16.38 -15.74 -14.92
C GLN A 2 14.99 -15.87 -14.28
N MET A 3 14.75 -16.97 -13.58
CA MET A 3 13.56 -17.14 -12.74
C MET A 3 13.70 -16.17 -11.57
N THR A 4 12.78 -15.21 -11.46
CA THR A 4 12.69 -14.34 -10.28
C THR A 4 12.08 -15.17 -9.16
N GLN A 5 12.88 -15.50 -8.13
CA GLN A 5 12.34 -16.10 -6.90
C GLN A 5 11.67 -15.01 -6.06
N ILE A 6 10.45 -15.28 -5.62
CA ILE A 6 9.79 -14.49 -4.59
C ILE A 6 10.33 -15.02 -3.25
N ILE A 7 11.16 -14.21 -2.59
CA ILE A 7 11.73 -14.55 -1.28
C ILE A 7 10.80 -13.97 -0.21
N PRO A 8 10.44 -14.74 0.84
CA PRO A 8 9.69 -14.21 1.98
C PRO A 8 10.44 -13.06 2.66
N THR A 9 9.72 -12.06 3.18
CA THR A 9 10.32 -10.97 3.96
C THR A 9 11.03 -11.53 5.19
N GLU A 10 12.21 -10.99 5.53
CA GLU A 10 13.00 -11.44 6.68
C GLU A 10 12.33 -11.14 8.03
N SER A 11 11.49 -10.10 8.12
CA SER A 11 10.73 -9.73 9.32
C SER A 11 9.41 -9.03 8.99
N TRP A 12 8.41 -9.22 9.85
CA TRP A 12 7.12 -8.52 9.82
C TRP A 12 7.00 -7.40 10.87
N GLU A 13 8.03 -7.17 11.68
CA GLU A 13 7.99 -6.26 12.83
C GLU A 13 7.46 -4.86 12.48
N SER A 14 8.04 -4.19 11.47
CA SER A 14 7.60 -2.86 11.04
C SER A 14 6.16 -2.85 10.49
N PHE A 15 5.73 -3.94 9.86
CA PHE A 15 4.34 -4.09 9.41
C PHE A 15 3.40 -4.17 10.61
N ASP A 16 3.70 -5.05 11.56
CA ASP A 16 2.89 -5.29 12.75
C ASP A 16 2.80 -4.02 13.63
N GLU A 17 3.90 -3.29 13.79
CA GLU A 17 3.92 -1.98 14.47
C GLU A 17 3.01 -0.97 13.78
N THR A 18 3.03 -0.92 12.44
CA THR A 18 2.17 -0.02 11.67
C THR A 18 0.69 -0.39 11.84
N VAL A 19 0.36 -1.69 11.89
CA VAL A 19 -1.00 -2.17 12.17
C VAL A 19 -1.47 -1.72 13.55
N GLN A 20 -0.60 -1.77 14.57
CA GLN A 20 -0.93 -1.28 15.91
C GLN A 20 -1.14 0.24 15.96
N GLN A 21 -0.45 0.98 15.08
CA GLN A 21 -0.51 2.43 15.00
C GLN A 21 -1.42 2.95 13.87
N ILE A 22 -2.32 2.11 13.35
CA ILE A 22 -3.15 2.42 12.18
C ILE A 22 -3.95 3.73 12.32
N SER A 23 -4.33 4.10 13.54
CA SER A 23 -5.05 5.35 13.83
C SER A 23 -4.27 6.62 13.47
N ASN A 24 -2.96 6.48 13.27
CA ASN A 24 -2.07 7.57 12.86
C ASN A 24 -1.73 7.54 11.37
N ILE A 25 -2.24 6.56 10.62
CA ILE A 25 -1.99 6.42 9.19
C ILE A 25 -3.13 7.10 8.42
N ASP A 26 -2.79 7.91 7.44
CA ASP A 26 -3.80 8.55 6.57
C ASP A 26 -4.06 7.70 5.32
N TRP A 27 -3.02 7.07 4.79
CA TRP A 27 -3.08 6.30 3.54
C TRP A 27 -2.35 4.95 3.65
N ALA A 28 -2.96 3.88 3.17
CA ALA A 28 -2.27 2.65 2.78
C ALA A 28 -2.12 2.59 1.25
N VAL A 29 -0.91 2.29 0.77
CA VAL A 29 -0.58 2.33 -0.65
C VAL A 29 -0.06 0.98 -1.11
N PHE A 30 -0.85 0.28 -1.93
CA PHE A 30 -0.54 -1.05 -2.45
C PHE A 30 0.06 -0.98 -3.85
N THR A 31 1.30 -1.43 -3.99
CA THR A 31 2.03 -1.34 -5.27
C THR A 31 1.94 -2.62 -6.11
N SER A 32 1.30 -3.68 -5.61
CA SER A 32 1.11 -4.92 -6.36
C SER A 32 0.02 -5.81 -5.74
N ARG A 33 -0.53 -6.74 -6.53
CA ARG A 33 -1.43 -7.80 -6.05
C ARG A 33 -0.79 -8.66 -4.95
N ASN A 34 0.50 -9.00 -5.10
CA ASN A 34 1.20 -9.79 -4.10
C ASN A 34 1.29 -9.05 -2.76
N GLY A 35 1.54 -7.73 -2.80
CA GLY A 35 1.54 -6.89 -1.59
C GLY A 35 0.19 -6.95 -0.86
N VAL A 36 -0.93 -6.95 -1.60
CA VAL A 36 -2.26 -7.15 -1.03
C VAL A 36 -2.38 -8.55 -0.41
N THR A 37 -2.09 -9.61 -1.17
CA THR A 37 -2.19 -11.00 -0.67
C THR A 37 -1.37 -11.25 0.60
N HIS A 38 -0.12 -10.77 0.63
CA HIS A 38 0.76 -10.94 1.78
C HIS A 38 0.31 -10.11 2.98
N CYS A 39 -0.14 -8.88 2.76
CA CYS A 39 -0.74 -8.05 3.80
C CYS A 39 -1.95 -8.74 4.43
N LEU A 40 -2.90 -9.22 3.61
CA LEU A 40 -4.08 -9.93 4.08
C LEU A 40 -3.74 -11.20 4.85
N SER A 41 -2.77 -11.99 4.34
CA SER A 41 -2.28 -13.18 5.04
C SER A 41 -1.71 -12.82 6.42
N ARG A 42 -0.89 -11.76 6.50
CA ARG A 42 -0.30 -11.34 7.78
C ARG A 42 -1.36 -10.83 8.76
N LEU A 43 -2.34 -10.07 8.29
CA LEU A 43 -3.45 -9.60 9.13
C LEU A 43 -4.26 -10.76 9.69
N ASN A 44 -4.48 -11.82 8.91
CA ASN A 44 -5.12 -13.05 9.40
C ASN A 44 -4.28 -13.73 10.49
N ASP A 45 -2.95 -13.80 10.33
CA ASP A 45 -2.06 -14.36 11.37
C ASP A 45 -2.10 -13.55 12.69
N LEU A 46 -2.37 -12.25 12.58
CA LEU A 46 -2.54 -11.34 13.73
C LEU A 46 -3.98 -11.31 14.29
N GLU A 47 -4.90 -12.08 13.70
CA GLU A 47 -6.34 -12.07 14.03
C GLU A 47 -6.99 -10.68 13.86
N VAL A 48 -6.46 -9.85 12.95
CA VAL A 48 -6.94 -8.50 12.65
C VAL A 48 -7.83 -8.51 11.40
N SER A 49 -9.04 -7.98 11.51
CA SER A 49 -9.94 -7.85 10.36
C SER A 49 -9.44 -6.77 9.39
N ALA A 50 -8.95 -7.17 8.22
CA ALA A 50 -8.50 -6.26 7.17
C ALA A 50 -9.57 -5.24 6.77
N GLN A 51 -10.82 -5.67 6.60
CA GLN A 51 -11.94 -4.77 6.26
C GLN A 51 -12.12 -3.66 7.29
N GLN A 52 -12.05 -3.98 8.59
CA GLN A 52 -12.17 -2.98 9.66
C GLN A 52 -10.95 -2.06 9.68
N LEU A 53 -9.74 -2.62 9.58
CA LEU A 53 -8.48 -1.88 9.57
C LEU A 53 -8.44 -0.82 8.46
N PHE A 54 -8.80 -1.21 7.24
CA PHE A 54 -8.77 -0.32 6.08
C PHE A 54 -10.03 0.55 5.96
N SER A 55 -11.07 0.33 6.76
CA SER A 55 -12.23 1.25 6.79
C SER A 55 -11.93 2.58 7.51
N SER A 56 -10.88 2.63 8.32
CA SER A 56 -10.48 3.83 9.07
C SER A 56 -9.43 4.70 8.39
N ILE A 57 -8.87 4.25 7.25
CA ILE A 57 -7.82 4.95 6.53
C ILE A 57 -8.11 4.94 5.03
N LYS A 58 -7.51 5.87 4.27
CA LYS A 58 -7.65 5.84 2.82
C LYS A 58 -6.73 4.79 2.22
N THR A 59 -7.11 4.26 1.08
CA THR A 59 -6.37 3.23 0.35
C THR A 59 -6.14 3.63 -1.10
N ALA A 60 -4.92 3.41 -1.56
CA ALA A 60 -4.50 3.68 -2.92
C ALA A 60 -3.82 2.44 -3.50
N CYS A 61 -3.94 2.22 -4.81
CA CYS A 61 -3.21 1.13 -5.44
C CYS A 61 -2.76 1.46 -6.87
N VAL A 62 -1.76 0.73 -7.35
CA VAL A 62 -1.07 1.02 -8.63
C VAL A 62 -1.93 0.79 -9.88
N GLY A 63 -3.08 0.12 -9.77
CA GLY A 63 -3.97 -0.11 -10.91
C GLY A 63 -5.04 -1.16 -10.68
N GLN A 64 -5.90 -1.34 -11.70
CA GLN A 64 -7.15 -2.10 -11.62
C GLN A 64 -6.99 -3.55 -11.16
N ALA A 65 -5.91 -4.23 -11.55
CA ALA A 65 -5.66 -5.61 -11.12
C ALA A 65 -5.42 -5.71 -9.61
N THR A 66 -4.77 -4.71 -9.00
CA THR A 66 -4.60 -4.62 -7.54
C THR A 66 -5.90 -4.19 -6.86
N ALA A 67 -6.63 -3.25 -7.48
CA ALA A 67 -7.94 -2.79 -7.00
C ALA A 67 -8.97 -3.93 -6.92
N SER A 68 -8.99 -4.82 -7.91
CA SER A 68 -9.86 -6.01 -7.90
C SER A 68 -9.60 -6.87 -6.68
N VAL A 69 -8.33 -7.19 -6.38
CA VAL A 69 -7.99 -8.03 -5.22
C VAL A 69 -8.38 -7.35 -3.90
N LEU A 70 -8.21 -6.03 -3.79
CA LEU A 70 -8.67 -5.28 -2.62
C LEU A 70 -10.20 -5.36 -2.48
N THR A 71 -10.92 -5.13 -3.58
CA THR A 71 -12.39 -5.11 -3.61
C THR A 71 -12.98 -6.48 -3.29
N ASP A 72 -12.39 -7.55 -3.82
CA ASP A 72 -12.77 -8.94 -3.55
C ASP A 72 -12.64 -9.29 -2.05
N ASN A 73 -11.82 -8.53 -1.31
CA ASN A 73 -11.61 -8.67 0.14
C ASN A 73 -12.30 -7.55 0.95
N GLY A 74 -13.28 -6.86 0.37
CA GLY A 74 -14.10 -5.85 1.05
C GLY A 74 -13.40 -4.51 1.28
N ILE A 75 -12.27 -4.25 0.63
CA ILE A 75 -11.52 -3.00 0.71
C ILE A 75 -11.71 -2.24 -0.60
N THR A 76 -12.35 -1.07 -0.57
CA THR A 76 -12.61 -0.27 -1.78
C THR A 76 -11.55 0.82 -1.91
N PRO A 77 -10.65 0.77 -2.91
CA PRO A 77 -9.61 1.79 -3.07
C PRO A 77 -10.19 3.15 -3.44
N GLU A 78 -9.79 4.17 -2.70
CA GLU A 78 -10.12 5.57 -2.97
C GLU A 78 -9.34 6.13 -4.17
N LEU A 79 -8.15 5.60 -4.41
CA LEU A 79 -7.29 6.05 -5.51
C LEU A 79 -6.79 4.87 -6.34
N VAL A 80 -7.20 4.86 -7.61
CA VAL A 80 -6.70 3.92 -8.63
C VAL A 80 -6.41 4.72 -9.90
N PRO A 81 -5.15 4.77 -10.37
CA PRO A 81 -4.82 5.53 -11.58
C PRO A 81 -5.33 4.81 -12.84
N GLU A 82 -5.62 5.59 -13.89
CA GLU A 82 -6.00 5.05 -15.21
C GLU A 82 -4.82 4.33 -15.90
N HIS A 83 -3.60 4.82 -15.68
CA HIS A 83 -2.38 4.23 -16.22
C HIS A 83 -1.68 3.35 -15.17
N PHE A 84 -1.57 2.07 -15.47
CA PHE A 84 -0.92 1.06 -14.63
C PHE A 84 0.58 1.37 -14.49
N GLN A 85 1.04 1.84 -13.32
CA GLN A 85 2.43 1.87 -12.83
C GLN A 85 2.60 2.93 -11.72
N SER A 86 3.81 3.02 -11.14
CA SER A 86 4.14 3.97 -10.08
C SER A 86 3.92 5.43 -10.52
N GLU A 87 4.20 5.76 -11.78
CA GLU A 87 4.05 7.09 -12.37
C GLU A 87 2.59 7.54 -12.41
N GLY A 88 1.68 6.66 -12.87
CA GLY A 88 0.25 6.97 -12.88
C GLY A 88 -0.29 7.21 -11.47
N LEU A 89 0.18 6.43 -10.50
CA LEU A 89 -0.19 6.62 -9.09
C LEU A 89 0.35 7.95 -8.53
N ILE A 90 1.58 8.34 -8.88
CA ILE A 90 2.16 9.64 -8.52
C ILE A 90 1.33 10.78 -9.10
N ASP A 91 0.95 10.70 -10.38
CA ASP A 91 0.13 11.72 -11.02
C ASP A 91 -1.27 11.82 -10.40
N ALA A 92 -1.87 10.69 -10.04
CA ALA A 92 -3.16 10.67 -9.35
C ALA A 92 -3.05 11.32 -7.96
N PHE A 93 -1.97 11.07 -7.22
CA PHE A 93 -1.73 11.70 -5.91
C PHE A 93 -1.55 13.22 -5.96
N LYS A 94 -1.15 13.81 -7.09
CA LYS A 94 -1.05 15.29 -7.24
C LYS A 94 -2.39 16.00 -7.03
N GLN A 95 -3.50 15.29 -7.13
CA GLN A 95 -4.85 15.83 -6.87
C GLN A 95 -5.23 15.80 -5.39
N HIS A 96 -4.37 15.28 -4.53
CA HIS A 96 -4.58 15.17 -3.09
C HIS A 96 -3.56 15.99 -2.32
N ASP A 97 -3.98 16.57 -1.20
CA ASP A 97 -3.06 17.18 -0.24
C ASP A 97 -2.41 16.08 0.61
N LEU A 98 -1.09 15.96 0.49
CA LEU A 98 -0.28 15.00 1.21
C LEU A 98 0.61 15.65 2.29
N PHE A 99 0.51 16.96 2.51
CA PHE A 99 1.34 17.64 3.49
C PHE A 99 1.11 17.05 4.89
N GLU A 100 2.19 16.55 5.50
CA GLU A 100 2.22 15.87 6.81
C GLU A 100 1.38 14.59 6.91
N LYS A 101 0.90 14.06 5.77
CA LYS A 101 0.12 12.82 5.73
C LYS A 101 0.99 11.58 5.86
N ARG A 102 0.61 10.66 6.74
CA ARG A 102 1.34 9.39 6.95
C ARG A 102 0.86 8.35 5.96
N CYS A 103 1.75 7.90 5.10
CA CYS A 103 1.47 7.00 3.98
C CYS A 103 2.23 5.69 4.18
N TRP A 104 1.51 4.64 4.50
CA TRP A 104 2.05 3.30 4.64
C TRP A 104 2.22 2.62 3.27
N LEU A 105 3.47 2.43 2.84
CA LEU A 105 3.77 1.73 1.58
C LEU A 105 3.82 0.21 1.77
N ILE A 106 2.85 -0.50 1.21
CA ILE A 106 2.79 -1.96 1.21
C ILE A 106 3.36 -2.47 -0.11
N GLN A 107 4.65 -2.79 -0.11
CA GLN A 107 5.42 -3.17 -1.29
C GLN A 107 6.52 -4.18 -0.97
N ALA A 108 7.02 -4.89 -1.99
CA ALA A 108 8.20 -5.73 -1.86
C ALA A 108 9.46 -4.89 -1.63
N GLU A 109 10.45 -5.48 -0.97
CA GLU A 109 11.76 -4.87 -0.71
C GLU A 109 12.55 -4.78 -2.03
N SER A 110 12.38 -3.68 -2.78
CA SER A 110 13.06 -3.46 -4.07
C SER A 110 13.11 -1.97 -4.44
N PRO A 111 14.07 -1.48 -5.25
CA PRO A 111 14.57 -0.11 -5.18
C PRO A 111 13.73 0.89 -5.97
N ARG A 112 12.40 0.74 -6.04
CA ARG A 112 11.53 1.76 -6.65
C ARG A 112 11.34 2.94 -5.71
N LYS A 113 12.46 3.62 -5.43
CA LYS A 113 12.54 4.87 -4.68
C LYS A 113 11.63 5.93 -5.27
N ILE A 114 11.38 5.90 -6.59
CA ILE A 114 10.58 6.91 -7.29
C ILE A 114 9.22 7.19 -6.64
N LEU A 115 8.46 6.17 -6.23
CA LEU A 115 7.16 6.39 -5.59
C LEU A 115 7.34 7.02 -4.20
N ARG A 116 8.21 6.44 -3.36
CA ARG A 116 8.52 6.97 -2.02
C ARG A 116 9.01 8.42 -2.09
N ASP A 117 10.02 8.67 -2.91
CA ASP A 117 10.64 9.99 -3.08
C ASP A 117 9.63 11.01 -3.60
N SER A 118 8.74 10.61 -4.51
CA SER A 118 7.71 11.52 -5.04
C SER A 118 6.65 11.86 -4.00
N LEU A 119 6.18 10.89 -3.22
CA LEU A 119 5.25 11.15 -2.12
C LEU A 119 5.88 12.04 -1.04
N GLN A 120 7.15 11.80 -0.69
CA GLN A 120 7.88 12.66 0.24
C GLN A 120 8.06 14.08 -0.29
N LYS A 121 8.33 14.26 -1.60
CA LYS A 121 8.36 15.58 -2.25
C LYS A 121 7.00 16.29 -2.21
N MET A 122 5.91 15.56 -2.14
CA MET A 122 4.54 16.10 -1.96
C MET A 122 4.22 16.39 -0.48
N GLY A 123 5.14 16.10 0.45
CA GLY A 123 4.98 16.36 1.89
C GLY A 123 4.52 15.16 2.72
N ALA A 124 4.39 13.97 2.11
CA ALA A 124 4.01 12.76 2.84
C ALA A 124 5.13 12.25 3.74
N GLN A 125 4.75 11.69 4.89
CA GLN A 125 5.59 10.90 5.77
C GLN A 125 5.40 9.42 5.40
N ILE A 126 6.49 8.67 5.20
CA ILE A 126 6.46 7.26 4.74
C ILE A 126 7.01 6.36 5.83
#